data_AF-A0A916N8N0-F1
#
_entry.id   AF-A0A916N8N0-F1
#
_cell.length_a   1.000
_cell.length_b   1.000
_cell.length_c   1.000
_cell.angle_alpha   90.00
_cell.angle_beta   90.00
_cell.angle_gamma   90.00
#
_symmetry.space_group_name_H-M   'P 1'
#
loop_
_entity.id
_entity.type
_entity.pdbx_description
1 polymer ?
#
loop_
_entity_poly.entity_id
_entity_poly.type
_entity_poly.pdbx_seq_one_letter_code
_entity_poly.pdbx_strand_id
1 'polypeptide(L)'
;MEFRQVIETAEKVVGGPTKLANEINVPKTMISDAKAGRRGLPDRACEKLAEIAKLDFGDVIRARMRSPFAKHAAVILATAITANFYTPESYADEIMTYDSSATYCFQK
;
A
#
# COMPACT_ATOMS: atom_id res chain seq x y z
N MET A 1 -0.09 -0.78 16.70
CA MET A 1 1.18 -0.72 15.97
C MET A 1 0.99 0.15 14.74
N GLU A 2 1.97 1.00 14.41
CA GLU A 2 1.92 1.83 13.20
C GLU A 2 2.56 1.12 12.00
N PHE A 3 2.13 1.44 10.78
CA PHE A 3 2.64 0.80 9.56
C PHE A 3 4.17 0.89 9.42
N ARG A 4 4.74 2.03 9.82
CA ARG A 4 6.19 2.23 9.85
C ARG A 4 6.90 1.20 10.75
N GLN A 5 6.33 0.88 11.91
CA GLN A 5 6.90 -0.09 12.85
C GLN A 5 6.85 -1.51 12.28
N VAL A 6 5.81 -1.84 11.52
CA VAL A 6 5.71 -3.13 10.81
C VAL A 6 6.86 -3.26 9.81
N ILE A 7 7.10 -2.22 8.99
CA ILE A 7 8.21 -2.20 8.03
C ILE A 7 9.56 -2.29 8.74
N GLU A 8 9.79 -1.54 9.81
CA GLU A 8 11.04 -1.59 10.58
C GLU A 8 11.28 -2.96 11.22
N THR A 9 10.21 -3.65 11.65
CA THR A 9 10.30 -5.02 12.18
C THR A 9 10.68 -6.00 11.08
N ALA A 10 10.02 -5.93 9.92
CA ALA A 10 10.35 -6.76 8.77
C ALA A 10 11.80 -6.51 8.29
N GLU A 11 12.26 -5.25 8.24
CA GLU A 11 13.64 -4.93 7.88
C GLU A 11 14.67 -5.55 8.84
N LYS A 12 14.38 -5.58 10.14
CA LYS A 12 15.26 -6.22 11.13
C LYS A 12 15.33 -7.73 10.92
N VAL A 13 14.22 -8.37 10.54
CA VAL A 13 14.18 -9.81 10.27
C VAL A 13 14.98 -10.17 9.02
N VAL A 14 14.81 -9.44 7.92
CA VAL A 14 15.49 -9.73 6.64
C VAL A 14 16.94 -9.23 6.61
N GLY A 15 17.31 -8.33 7.54
CA GLY A 15 18.65 -7.77 7.63
C GLY A 15 18.89 -6.59 6.68
N GLY A 16 17.87 -5.76 6.47
CA GLY A 16 18.00 -4.43 5.87
C GLY A 16 16.93 -4.06 4.83
N PRO A 17 16.82 -2.76 4.50
CA PRO A 17 15.78 -2.24 3.60
C PRO A 17 15.92 -2.73 2.16
N THR A 18 17.16 -2.91 1.67
CA THR A 18 17.40 -3.40 0.30
C THR A 18 16.96 -4.85 0.13
N LYS A 19 17.24 -5.70 1.13
CA LYS A 19 16.82 -7.10 1.10
C LYS A 19 15.32 -7.23 1.24
N LEU A 20 14.70 -6.43 2.12
CA LEU A 20 13.25 -6.37 2.22
C LEU A 20 12.63 -6.01 0.87
N ALA A 21 13.10 -4.95 0.20
CA ALA A 21 12.60 -4.54 -1.11
C ALA A 21 12.60 -5.66 -2.15
N ASN A 22 13.68 -6.47 -2.15
CA ASN A 22 13.79 -7.62 -3.05
C ASN A 22 12.82 -8.76 -2.66
N GLU A 23 12.69 -9.07 -1.37
CA GLU A 23 11.77 -10.10 -0.84
C GLU A 23 10.30 -9.80 -1.19
N ILE A 24 9.87 -8.56 -0.93
CA ILE A 24 8.50 -8.10 -1.21
C ILE A 24 8.31 -7.61 -2.65
N ASN A 25 9.33 -7.75 -3.50
CA ASN A 25 9.34 -7.39 -4.93
C ASN A 25 8.81 -5.98 -5.22
N VAL A 26 9.29 -4.98 -4.48
CA VAL A 26 8.98 -3.56 -4.73
C VAL A 26 10.25 -2.72 -4.78
N PRO A 27 10.21 -1.56 -5.46
CA PRO A 27 11.33 -0.62 -5.43
C PRO A 27 11.64 -0.14 -4.01
N LYS A 28 12.94 -0.02 -3.69
CA LYS A 28 13.39 0.53 -2.40
C LYS A 28 12.82 1.92 -2.09
N THR A 29 12.61 2.73 -3.12
CA THR A 29 11.97 4.06 -3.00
C THR A 29 10.57 3.95 -2.42
N MET A 30 9.80 2.92 -2.81
CA MET A 30 8.45 2.68 -2.32
C MET A 30 8.43 2.31 -0.83
N ILE A 31 9.45 1.62 -0.32
CA ILE A 31 9.60 1.36 1.13
C ILE A 31 9.87 2.66 1.89
N SER A 32 10.76 3.51 1.38
CA SER A 32 11.04 4.82 1.98
C SER A 32 9.80 5.71 1.99
N ASP A 33 9.04 5.73 0.89
CA ASP A 33 7.79 6.49 0.78
C ASP A 33 6.71 5.94 1.71
N ALA A 34 6.63 4.62 1.87
CA ALA A 34 5.74 3.96 2.80
C ALA A 34 6.06 4.29 4.27
N LYS A 35 7.34 4.32 4.64
CA LYS A 35 7.80 4.76 5.96
C LYS A 35 7.50 6.23 6.22
N ALA A 36 7.66 7.07 5.19
CA ALA A 36 7.37 8.49 5.27
C ALA A 36 5.86 8.80 5.22
N GLY A 37 5.00 7.80 5.02
CA GLY A 37 3.55 7.99 4.89
C GLY A 37 3.15 8.78 3.64
N ARG A 38 4.00 8.77 2.60
CA ARG A 38 3.73 9.44 1.31
C ARG A 38 2.99 8.55 0.34
N ARG A 39 3.13 7.23 0.47
CA ARG A 39 2.51 6.22 -0.42
C ARG A 39 2.24 4.93 0.35
N GLY A 40 1.18 4.20 -0.02
CA GLY A 40 0.95 2.84 0.48
C GLY A 40 1.79 1.78 -0.26
N LEU A 41 1.97 0.61 0.36
CA LEU A 41 2.47 -0.58 -0.33
C LEU A 41 1.30 -1.35 -0.99
N PRO A 42 1.54 -2.08 -2.09
CA PRO A 42 0.54 -2.94 -2.70
C PRO A 42 0.18 -4.12 -1.79
N ASP A 43 -0.99 -4.70 -1.98
CA ASP A 43 -1.54 -5.74 -1.09
C ASP A 43 -0.65 -6.98 -1.04
N ARG A 44 -0.17 -7.46 -2.20
CA ARG A 44 0.81 -8.56 -2.30
C ARG A 44 2.10 -8.30 -1.53
N ALA A 45 2.54 -7.04 -1.48
CA ALA A 45 3.72 -6.68 -0.68
C ALA A 45 3.38 -6.67 0.81
N CYS A 46 2.17 -6.25 1.19
CA CYS A 46 1.70 -6.28 2.57
C CYS A 46 1.53 -7.72 3.11
N GLU A 47 1.09 -8.66 2.27
CA GLU A 47 1.00 -10.09 2.62
C GLU A 47 2.37 -10.66 2.96
N LYS A 48 3.33 -10.52 2.05
CA LYS A 48 4.72 -10.97 2.30
C LYS A 48 5.35 -10.26 3.50
N LEU A 49 5.03 -8.98 3.72
CA LEU A 49 5.54 -8.23 4.86
C LEU A 49 4.96 -8.76 6.18
N ALA A 50 3.69 -9.20 6.18
CA ALA A 50 3.07 -9.88 7.31
C ALA A 50 3.75 -11.23 7.61
N GLU A 51 4.02 -12.03 6.57
CA GLU A 51 4.75 -13.30 6.70
C GLU A 51 6.14 -13.11 7.31
N ILE A 52 6.92 -12.16 6.79
CA ILE A 52 8.28 -11.86 7.26
C ILE A 52 8.26 -11.35 8.70
N ALA A 53 7.32 -10.47 9.04
CA ALA A 53 7.20 -9.91 10.38
C ALA A 53 6.53 -10.89 11.38
N LYS A 54 6.03 -12.04 10.92
CA LYS A 54 5.20 -12.99 11.69
C LYS A 54 4.00 -12.29 12.34
N LEU A 55 3.35 -11.42 11.60
CA LEU A 55 2.17 -10.67 12.03
C LEU A 55 0.93 -11.14 11.25
N ASP A 56 -0.24 -10.91 11.82
CA ASP A 56 -1.49 -11.13 11.11
C ASP A 56 -1.64 -10.12 9.96
N PHE A 57 -2.06 -10.59 8.80
CA PHE A 57 -2.26 -9.73 7.63
C PHE A 57 -3.30 -8.63 7.89
N GLY A 58 -4.37 -8.95 8.62
CA GLY A 58 -5.38 -7.98 9.02
C GLY A 58 -4.82 -6.85 9.89
N ASP A 59 -3.84 -7.15 10.74
CA ASP A 59 -3.13 -6.14 11.53
C ASP A 59 -2.25 -5.23 10.67
N VAL A 60 -1.59 -5.79 9.64
CA VAL A 60 -0.79 -5.00 8.69
C VAL A 60 -1.67 -4.07 7.87
N ILE A 61 -2.82 -4.53 7.38
CA ILE A 61 -3.78 -3.71 6.64
C ILE A 61 -4.40 -2.62 7.54
N ARG A 62 -4.77 -2.96 8.78
CA ARG A 62 -5.23 -1.96 9.76
C ARG A 62 -4.17 -0.91 10.05
N ALA A 63 -2.90 -1.31 10.16
CA ALA A 63 -1.79 -0.39 10.35
C ALA A 63 -1.61 0.53 9.13
N ARG A 64 -1.73 -0.01 7.91
CA ARG A 64 -1.69 0.76 6.65
C ARG A 64 -2.83 1.78 6.58
N MET A 65 -4.06 1.40 6.93
CA MET A 65 -5.20 2.33 6.95
C MET A 65 -5.06 3.44 7.98
N ARG A 66 -4.28 3.23 9.05
CA ARG A 66 -3.96 4.27 10.05
C ARG A 66 -2.81 5.18 9.65
N SER A 67 -2.13 4.90 8.53
CA SER A 67 -0.98 5.67 8.07
C SER A 67 -1.35 7.11 7.67
N PRO A 68 -0.40 8.07 7.75
CA PRO A 68 -0.63 9.45 7.31
C PRO A 68 -1.09 9.57 5.86
N PHE A 69 -0.67 8.62 5.01
CA PHE A 69 -1.09 8.52 3.61
C PHE A 69 -2.60 8.32 3.48
N ALA A 70 -3.17 7.36 4.22
CA ALA A 70 -4.60 7.08 4.16
C ALA A 70 -5.43 8.29 4.63
N LYS A 71 -4.94 9.03 5.63
CA LYS A 71 -5.56 10.28 6.08
C LYS A 71 -5.49 11.38 5.00
N HIS A 72 -4.35 11.55 4.34
CA HIS A 72 -4.20 12.52 3.24
C HIS A 72 -5.04 12.16 2.03
N ALA A 73 -5.10 10.88 1.63
CA ALA A 73 -5.94 10.41 0.54
C ALA A 73 -7.43 10.68 0.81
N ALA A 74 -7.89 10.45 2.05
CA ALA A 74 -9.25 10.77 2.46
C ALA A 74 -9.55 12.28 2.41
N VAL A 75 -8.59 13.13 2.78
CA VAL A 75 -8.73 14.59 2.69
C VAL A 75 -8.81 15.04 1.23
N ILE A 76 -7.93 14.53 0.35
CA ILE A 76 -7.97 14.84 -1.09
C ILE A 76 -9.32 14.43 -1.69
N LEU A 77 -9.80 13.22 -1.38
CA LEU A 77 -11.11 12.74 -1.82
C LEU A 77 -12.25 13.63 -1.32
N ALA A 78 -12.25 13.97 -0.03
CA ALA A 78 -13.26 14.86 0.55
C ALA A 78 -13.24 16.26 -0.10
N THR A 79 -12.05 16.78 -0.38
CA THR A 79 -11.88 18.10 -1.00
C THR A 79 -12.32 18.07 -2.47
N ALA A 80 -12.00 17.00 -3.21
CA ALA A 80 -12.41 16.80 -4.59
C ALA A 80 -13.93 16.69 -4.73
N ILE A 81 -14.60 15.99 -3.80
CA ILE A 81 -16.07 15.90 -3.74
C ILE A 81 -16.70 17.28 -3.46
N THR A 82 -16.14 18.07 -2.53
CA THR A 82 -16.66 19.41 -2.22
C THR A 82 -16.35 20.46 -3.28
N ALA A 83 -15.33 20.26 -4.11
CA ALA A 83 -14.91 21.20 -5.14
C ALA A 83 -15.78 21.16 -6.42
N ASN A 84 -16.81 20.30 -6.48
CA ASN A 84 -17.83 20.30 -7.54
C ASN A 84 -17.29 20.24 -8.98
N PHE A 85 -16.10 19.65 -9.16
CA PHE A 85 -15.75 18.95 -10.38
C PHE A 85 -16.33 17.53 -10.22
N TYR A 86 -16.68 16.83 -11.30
CA TYR A 86 -17.08 15.39 -11.32
C TYR A 86 -18.58 15.07 -11.25
N THR A 87 -19.15 14.86 -12.44
CA THR A 87 -20.34 14.05 -12.65
C THR A 87 -20.04 12.55 -12.39
N PRO A 88 -20.97 11.80 -11.77
CA PRO A 88 -20.74 10.42 -11.33
C PRO A 88 -20.54 9.37 -12.44
N GLU A 89 -20.68 9.74 -13.72
CA GLU A 89 -20.59 8.80 -14.86
C GLU A 89 -19.15 8.51 -15.33
N SER A 90 -18.16 9.35 -14.98
CA SER A 90 -16.80 9.20 -15.51
C SER A 90 -15.89 8.24 -14.74
N TYR A 91 -16.33 7.71 -13.57
CA TYR A 91 -15.44 6.94 -12.68
C TYR A 91 -15.79 5.46 -12.51
N ALA A 92 -16.89 4.96 -13.11
CA ALA A 92 -17.09 3.52 -13.17
C ALA A 92 -15.95 2.82 -13.94
N ASP A 93 -15.40 3.47 -14.97
CA ASP A 93 -14.30 2.92 -15.77
C ASP A 93 -12.90 3.10 -15.15
N GLU A 94 -12.66 4.14 -14.34
CA GLU A 94 -11.33 4.40 -13.75
C GLU A 94 -11.08 3.64 -12.43
N ILE A 95 -12.12 3.26 -11.68
CA ILE A 95 -11.96 2.35 -10.53
C ILE A 95 -11.81 0.89 -11.01
N MET A 96 -12.36 0.54 -12.19
CA MET A 96 -12.19 -0.79 -12.80
C MET A 96 -10.84 -0.98 -13.52
N THR A 97 -10.12 0.09 -13.85
CA THR A 97 -8.78 -0.02 -14.46
C THR A 97 -7.65 -0.14 -13.42
N TYR A 98 -7.88 0.21 -12.16
CA TYR A 98 -6.94 -0.12 -11.07
C TYR A 98 -6.96 -1.62 -10.68
N ASP A 99 -7.92 -2.39 -11.19
CA ASP A 99 -8.00 -3.86 -11.04
C ASP A 99 -7.53 -4.62 -12.30
N SER A 100 -7.14 -3.92 -13.37
CA SER A 100 -6.80 -4.57 -14.66
C SER A 100 -5.31 -4.79 -14.90
N SER A 101 -4.41 -4.36 -14.00
CA SER A 101 -2.98 -4.73 -14.07
C SER A 101 -2.61 -5.99 -13.26
N ALA A 102 -3.59 -6.65 -12.64
CA ALA A 102 -3.47 -8.04 -12.18
C ALA A 102 -3.60 -9.07 -13.32
N THR A 103 -3.72 -8.63 -14.58
CA THR A 103 -3.72 -9.50 -15.75
C THR A 103 -2.29 -9.85 -16.18
N TYR A 104 -1.58 -10.66 -15.40
CA TYR A 104 -0.57 -11.56 -15.98
C TYR A 104 -0.47 -12.85 -15.14
N CYS A 105 -0.55 -13.96 -15.87
CA CYS A 105 -0.35 -15.35 -15.45
C CYS A 105 -1.53 -16.09 -14.81
N PHE A 106 -2.58 -16.38 -15.58
CA PHE A 106 -3.15 -17.74 -15.67
C PHE A 106 -3.81 -17.93 -17.05
N GLN A 107 -3.01 -18.33 -18.05
CA GLN A 107 -3.49 -19.09 -19.20
C GLN A 107 -2.66 -20.39 -19.26
N LYS A 108 -3.35 -21.52 -19.10
CA LYS A 108 -3.08 -22.73 -19.88
C LYS A 108 -4.01 -22.68 -21.08
#